data_AF-A0A7Y1T0W8-F1
#
_entry.id   AF-A0A7Y1T0W8-F1
#
_cell.length_a   1.000
_cell.length_b   1.000
_cell.length_c   1.000
_cell.angle_alpha   90.00
_cell.angle_beta   90.00
_cell.angle_gamma   90.00
#
_symmetry.space_group_name_H-M   'P 1'
#
loop_
_entity.id
_entity.type
_entity.pdbx_description
1 polymer ?
#
loop_
_entity_poly.entity_id
_entity_poly.type
_entity_poly.pdbx_seq_one_letter_code
_entity_poly.pdbx_strand_id
1 'polypeptide(L)' 'QTVSFCHIARCVCRRAERMAVRLYDIEPFQDDTLKYINRLSDYLFVLARKLSYDLKAEEIKWVPKKES' A
#
# COMPACT_ATOMS: atom_id res chain seq x y z
N GLN A 1 -1.79 4.22 16.90
CA GLN A 1 -0.49 3.89 16.27
C GLN A 1 -0.63 2.82 15.18
N THR A 2 -1.51 1.82 15.34
CA THR A 2 -1.70 0.71 14.39
C THR A 2 -2.02 1.15 12.94
N VAL A 3 -2.82 2.20 12.76
CA VAL A 3 -3.12 2.79 11.43
C VAL A 3 -1.84 3.27 10.73
N SER A 4 -0.97 3.99 11.44
CA SER A 4 0.31 4.49 10.91
C SER A 4 1.23 3.34 10.52
N PHE A 5 1.25 2.24 11.29
CA PHE A 5 2.02 1.04 10.93
C PHE A 5 1.52 0.39 9.65
N CYS A 6 0.20 0.34 9.42
CA CYS A 6 -0.35 -0.16 8.15
C CYS A 6 0.08 0.71 6.96
N HIS A 7 0.11 2.03 7.11
CA HIS A 7 0.61 2.92 6.06
C HIS A 7 2.12 2.75 5.81
N ILE A 8 2.93 2.59 6.85
CA ILE A 8 4.37 2.30 6.71
C ILE A 8 4.58 0.95 6.00
N ALA A 9 3.87 -0.10 6.45
CA ALA A 9 3.93 -1.42 5.83
C ALA A 9 3.54 -1.37 4.34
N ARG A 10 2.52 -0.58 3.98
CA ARG A 10 2.14 -0.34 2.59
C ARG A 10 3.28 0.29 1.80
N CYS A 11 3.95 1.32 2.34
CA CYS A 11 5.10 1.94 1.68
C CYS A 11 6.24 0.95 1.45
N VAL A 12 6.52 0.07 2.43
CA VAL A 12 7.51 -1.00 2.30
C VAL A 12 7.10 -2.02 1.22
N CYS A 13 5.83 -2.45 1.19
CA CYS A 13 5.31 -3.35 0.16
C CYS A 13 5.46 -2.76 -1.25
N ARG A 14 5.10 -1.47 -1.44
CA ARG A 14 5.28 -0.82 -2.75
C ARG A 14 6.76 -0.66 -3.14
N ARG A 15 7.67 -0.55 -2.17
CA ARG A 15 9.11 -0.57 -2.44
C ARG A 15 9.57 -1.97 -2.87
N ALA A 16 9.13 -3.00 -2.18
CA ALA A 16 9.40 -4.39 -2.55
C ALA A 16 8.85 -4.73 -3.95
N GLU A 17 7.64 -4.28 -4.28
CA GLU A 17 7.03 -4.40 -5.61
C GLU A 17 7.96 -3.86 -6.71
N ARG A 18 8.45 -2.61 -6.56
CA ARG A 18 9.37 -2.01 -7.54
C ARG A 18 10.67 -2.79 -7.71
N MET A 19 11.23 -3.31 -6.61
CA MET A 19 12.44 -4.13 -6.66
C MET A 19 12.17 -5.48 -7.34
N ALA A 20 11.03 -6.10 -7.04
CA ALA A 20 10.62 -7.38 -7.61
C ALA A 20 10.35 -7.26 -9.12
N VAL A 21 9.70 -6.18 -9.57
CA VAL A 21 9.52 -5.91 -11.02
C VAL A 21 10.87 -5.76 -11.70
N ARG A 22 11.78 -4.97 -11.13
CA ARG A 22 13.12 -4.80 -11.70
C ARG A 22 13.91 -6.11 -11.77
N LEU A 23 13.74 -6.99 -10.78
CA LEU A 23 14.32 -8.32 -10.81
C LEU A 23 13.68 -9.19 -11.89
N TYR A 24 12.35 -9.16 -12.00
CA TYR A 24 11.59 -9.93 -13.00
C TYR A 24 12.01 -9.58 -14.43
N ASP A 25 12.34 -8.31 -14.69
CA ASP A 25 12.86 -7.85 -16.00
C ASP A 25 14.23 -8.45 -16.34
N ILE A 26 15.03 -8.85 -15.33
CA ILE A 26 16.36 -9.45 -15.50
C ILE A 26 16.26 -10.98 -15.53
N GLU A 27 15.49 -11.54 -14.60
CA GLU A 27 15.28 -12.97 -14.42
C GLU A 27 13.80 -13.20 -14.08
N PRO A 28 12.98 -13.62 -15.06
CA PRO A 28 11.57 -13.88 -14.83
C PRO A 28 11.36 -14.98 -13.79
N PHE A 29 10.43 -14.73 -12.87
CA PHE A 29 9.97 -15.70 -11.88
C PHE A 29 8.45 -15.86 -11.95
N GLN A 30 7.83 -16.47 -10.94
CA GLN A 30 6.38 -16.68 -10.93
C GLN A 30 5.60 -15.36 -10.92
N ASP A 31 4.82 -15.10 -11.97
CA ASP A 31 3.98 -13.90 -12.13
C ASP A 31 3.05 -13.62 -10.93
N ASP A 32 2.59 -14.69 -10.28
CA ASP A 32 1.68 -14.60 -9.14
C ASP A 32 2.32 -13.91 -7.94
N THR A 33 3.65 -13.92 -7.83
CA THR A 33 4.38 -13.18 -6.80
C THR A 33 4.19 -11.67 -6.97
N LEU A 34 4.29 -11.16 -8.20
CA LEU A 34 4.07 -9.73 -8.48
C LEU A 34 2.61 -9.33 -8.22
N LYS A 35 1.65 -10.17 -8.65
CA LYS A 35 0.22 -9.96 -8.39
C LYS A 35 -0.07 -9.93 -6.89
N TYR A 36 0.53 -10.84 -6.13
CA TYR A 36 0.34 -10.93 -4.68
C TYR A 36 0.84 -9.67 -3.97
N ILE A 37 2.07 -9.22 -4.23
CA ILE A 37 2.65 -8.03 -3.59
C ILE A 37 1.79 -6.79 -3.92
N ASN A 38 1.33 -6.69 -5.16
CA ASN A 38 0.46 -5.62 -5.61
C ASN A 38 -0.88 -5.60 -4.83
N ARG A 39 -1.56 -6.75 -4.71
CA ARG A 39 -2.81 -6.88 -3.92
C ARG A 39 -2.58 -6.67 -2.42
N LEU A 40 -1.46 -7.11 -1.88
CA LEU A 40 -1.09 -6.90 -0.47
C LEU A 40 -0.99 -5.39 -0.15
N SER A 41 -0.43 -4.59 -1.07
CA SER A 41 -0.32 -3.14 -0.88
C SER A 41 -1.69 -2.43 -0.81
N ASP A 42 -2.70 -2.98 -1.48
CA ASP A 42 -4.08 -2.49 -1.44
C ASP A 42 -4.80 -2.99 -0.19
N TYR A 43 -4.59 -4.25 0.19
CA TYR A 43 -5.10 -4.79 1.46
C TYR A 43 -4.62 -3.96 2.65
N LEU A 44 -3.33 -3.60 2.71
CA LEU A 44 -2.78 -2.76 3.78
C LEU A 44 -3.41 -1.36 3.82
N PHE A 45 -3.80 -0.81 2.66
CA PHE A 45 -4.55 0.44 2.60
C PHE A 45 -5.95 0.27 3.20
N VAL A 46 -6.70 -0.74 2.78
CA VAL A 46 -8.05 -1.02 3.30
C VAL A 46 -8.01 -1.34 4.79
N LEU A 47 -7.02 -2.11 5.24
CA LEU A 47 -6.81 -2.44 6.65
C LEU A 47 -6.54 -1.17 7.48
N ALA A 48 -5.71 -0.25 6.99
CA ALA A 48 -5.49 1.03 7.66
C ALA A 48 -6.81 1.81 7.85
N ARG A 49 -7.66 1.86 6.82
CA ARG A 49 -8.97 2.53 6.87
C ARG A 49 -9.94 1.85 7.82
N LYS A 50 -9.99 0.51 7.79
CA LYS A 50 -10.82 -0.28 8.71
C LYS A 50 -10.40 -0.04 10.16
N LEU A 51 -9.10 -0.01 10.43
CA LEU A 51 -8.58 0.30 11.77
C LEU A 51 -8.89 1.74 12.19
N SER A 52 -8.83 2.71 11.28
CA SER A 52 -9.28 4.08 11.56
C SER A 52 -10.76 4.12 11.95
N TYR A 53 -11.60 3.40 11.21
CA TYR A 53 -13.03 3.28 11.49
C TYR A 53 -13.31 2.66 12.87
N ASP A 54 -12.71 1.50 13.17
CA ASP A 54 -12.88 0.82 14.45
C ASP A 54 -12.43 1.66 15.65
N LEU A 55 -11.34 2.40 15.48
CA LEU A 55 -10.77 3.28 16.50
C LEU A 55 -11.47 4.64 16.58
N LYS A 56 -12.50 4.89 15.74
CA LYS A 56 -13.19 6.18 15.59
C LYS A 56 -12.21 7.35 15.34
N ALA A 57 -11.11 7.06 14.65
CA ALA A 57 -10.12 8.06 14.28
C ALA A 57 -10.58 8.79 13.01
N GLU A 58 -10.40 10.12 12.98
CA GLU A 58 -10.69 10.90 11.78
C GLU A 58 -9.71 10.55 10.65
N GLU A 59 -10.26 10.22 9.47
CA GLU A 59 -9.47 10.12 8.25
C GLU A 59 -9.19 11.52 7.69
N ILE A 60 -7.92 11.86 7.52
CA ILE A 60 -7.50 13.08 6.83
C ILE A 60 -7.74 12.88 5.33
N LYS A 61 -8.84 13.45 4.82
CA LYS A 61 -9.12 13.47 3.39
C LYS A 61 -8.20 14.47 2.70
N TRP A 62 -7.49 14.01 1.67
CA TRP A 62 -6.76 14.91 0.79
C TRP A 62 -7.77 15.70 -0.05
N VAL A 63 -7.75 17.03 0.07
CA VAL A 63 -8.57 17.93 -0.75
C VAL A 63 -7.65 18.57 -1.79
N PRO A 64 -7.83 18.29 -3.10
CA PRO A 64 -7.09 19.01 -4.14
C PRO A 64 -7.39 20.50 -4.02
N LYS A 65 -6.37 21.35 -3.94
CA LYS A 65 -6.56 22.78 -4.19
C LYS A 65 -6.99 22.92 -5.65
N LYS A 66 -8.23 23.34 -5.89
CA LYS A 66 -8.61 23.90 -7.19
C LYS A 66 -7.73 25.12 -7.42
N GLU A 67 -6.92 25.10 -8.47
CA GLU A 67 -6.28 26.32 -8.97
C GLU A 67 -7.39 27.29 -9.39
N SER A 68 -7.34 28.49 -8.82
CA SER A 68 -8.26 29.61 -9.12
C SER A 68 -8.01 30.18 -10.50
#